data_AF-G8C2H4-F1
#
_entry.id   AF-G8C2H4-F1
#
_cell.length_a   1.000
_cell.length_b   1.000
_cell.length_c   1.000
_cell.angle_alpha   90.00
_cell.angle_beta   90.00
_cell.angle_gamma   90.00
#
_symmetry.space_group_name_H-M   'P 1'
#
loop_
_entity.id
_entity.type
_entity.pdbx_description
1 polymer ?
#
loop_
_entity_poly.entity_id
_entity_poly.type
_entity_poly.pdbx_seq_one_letter_code
_entity_poly.pdbx_strand_id
1 'polypeptide(L)'
;MPKNELILGVVKKIGPVYSSSANISNQKPIGNIGEACLTFIDHLGKFLMVRSACKSSGIPSTVYDYDNKRILREGEIPHWRIFS
;
A
#
# COMPACT_ATOMS: atom_id res chain seq x y z
N MET A 1 -7.27 5.83 -5.71
CA MET A 1 -8.04 4.90 -4.86
C MET A 1 -7.47 3.48 -5.05
N PRO A 2 -7.26 2.68 -3.99
CA PRO A 2 -6.69 1.33 -4.14
C PRO A 2 -7.64 0.43 -4.94
N LYS A 3 -7.08 -0.36 -5.87
CA LYS A 3 -7.84 -1.35 -6.66
C LYS A 3 -8.03 -2.65 -5.86
N ASN A 4 -8.72 -2.55 -4.72
CA ASN A 4 -8.96 -3.69 -3.82
C ASN A 4 -10.28 -3.52 -3.05
N GLU A 5 -11.26 -4.37 -3.32
CA GLU A 5 -12.62 -4.24 -2.76
C GLU A 5 -12.67 -4.34 -1.24
N LEU A 6 -11.82 -5.16 -0.63
CA LEU A 6 -11.75 -5.28 0.83
C LEU A 6 -11.29 -3.97 1.45
N ILE A 7 -10.22 -3.37 0.93
CA ILE A 7 -9.71 -2.07 1.39
C ILE A 7 -10.76 -0.98 1.16
N LEU A 8 -11.43 -0.97 -0.01
CA LEU A 8 -12.51 -0.02 -0.30
C LEU A 8 -13.67 -0.16 0.69
N GLY A 9 -14.04 -1.40 1.05
CA GLY A 9 -15.07 -1.69 2.05
C GLY A 9 -14.70 -1.18 3.45
N VAL A 10 -13.42 -1.29 3.83
CA VAL A 10 -12.91 -0.73 5.08
C VAL A 10 -12.99 0.80 5.06
N VAL A 11 -12.43 1.44 4.03
CA VAL A 11 -12.44 2.91 3.87
C VAL A 11 -13.86 3.48 3.90
N LYS A 12 -14.83 2.79 3.28
CA LYS A 12 -16.24 3.23 3.33
C LYS A 12 -16.83 3.27 4.75
N LYS A 13 -16.37 2.40 5.65
CA LYS A 13 -16.89 2.31 7.02
C LYS A 13 -16.18 3.27 7.98
N ILE A 14 -14.87 3.48 7.80
CA ILE A 14 -14.04 4.23 8.75
C ILE A 14 -13.67 5.62 8.26
N GLY A 15 -13.99 5.95 7.01
CA GLY A 15 -13.57 7.18 6.35
C GLY A 15 -12.20 7.07 5.68
N PRO A 16 -11.64 8.20 5.20
CA PRO A 16 -10.33 8.24 4.57
C PRO A 16 -9.22 7.69 5.49
N VAL A 17 -8.27 6.97 4.89
CA VAL A 17 -7.15 6.36 5.61
C VAL A 17 -5.85 6.89 5.02
N TYR A 18 -4.99 7.44 5.88
CA TYR A 18 -3.60 7.73 5.54
C TYR A 18 -2.78 6.46 5.72
N SER A 19 -2.04 6.05 4.70
CA SER A 19 -1.25 4.81 4.75
C SER A 19 0.05 4.95 3.98
N SER A 20 1.16 4.62 4.64
CA SER A 20 2.41 4.24 4.00
C SER A 20 2.41 2.74 3.68
N SER A 21 3.53 2.21 3.19
CA SER A 21 3.78 0.78 3.20
C SER A 21 3.83 0.25 4.64
N ALA A 22 3.34 -0.97 4.84
CA ALA A 22 3.38 -1.66 6.13
C ALA A 22 4.74 -2.34 6.28
N ASN A 23 5.69 -1.67 6.91
CA ASN A 23 7.03 -2.17 7.21
C ASN A 23 7.71 -1.29 8.27
N ILE A 24 8.80 -1.80 8.85
CA ILE A 24 9.73 -0.97 9.61
C ILE A 24 10.45 -0.02 8.64
N SER A 25 10.62 1.25 9.02
CA SER A 25 11.30 2.25 8.18
C SER A 25 12.64 1.74 7.66
N ASN A 26 12.94 2.03 6.38
CA ASN A 26 14.11 1.56 5.65
C ASN A 26 14.20 0.03 5.41
N GLN A 27 13.17 -0.73 5.78
CA GLN A 27 13.05 -2.14 5.40
C GLN A 27 12.14 -2.33 4.19
N LYS A 28 12.20 -3.53 3.60
CA LYS A 28 11.33 -3.88 2.48
C LYS A 28 9.86 -3.92 2.93
N PRO A 29 8.92 -3.56 2.05
CA PRO A 29 7.50 -3.76 2.30
C PRO A 29 7.18 -5.23 2.58
N ILE A 30 6.31 -5.47 3.55
CA ILE A 30 5.88 -6.83 3.90
C ILE A 30 5.08 -7.44 2.75
N GLY A 31 5.44 -8.66 2.34
CA GLY A 31 4.83 -9.37 1.23
C GLY A 31 3.62 -10.22 1.62
N ASN A 32 3.54 -10.69 2.87
CA ASN A 32 2.45 -11.56 3.34
C ASN A 32 2.22 -11.47 4.86
N ILE A 33 1.12 -12.05 5.35
CA ILE A 33 0.76 -11.96 6.77
C ILE A 33 1.69 -12.74 7.70
N GLY A 34 2.32 -13.82 7.24
CA GLY A 34 3.28 -14.57 8.06
C GLY A 34 4.52 -13.74 8.35
N GLU A 35 5.03 -13.05 7.33
CA GLU A 35 6.08 -12.05 7.47
C GLU A 35 5.64 -10.92 8.41
N ALA A 36 4.40 -10.41 8.28
CA ALA A 36 3.88 -9.39 9.18
C ALA A 36 3.88 -9.82 10.66
N CYS A 37 3.42 -11.05 10.94
CA CYS A 37 3.39 -11.57 12.30
C CYS A 37 4.79 -11.71 12.90
N LEU A 38 5.79 -12.11 12.10
CA LEU A 38 7.17 -12.22 12.55
C LEU A 38 7.81 -10.85 12.76
N THR A 39 7.65 -9.93 11.79
CA THR A 39 8.24 -8.58 11.84
C THR A 39 7.68 -7.76 13.01
N PHE A 40 6.41 -7.94 13.37
CA PHE A 40 5.74 -7.19 14.43
C PHE A 40 5.35 -8.07 15.62
N ILE A 41 6.08 -9.17 15.87
CA ILE A 41 5.75 -10.13 16.93
C ILE A 41 5.64 -9.48 18.31
N ASP A 42 6.54 -8.52 18.60
CA ASP A 42 6.57 -7.76 19.86
C ASP A 42 5.44 -6.73 19.98
N HIS A 43 4.58 -6.65 18.96
CA HIS A 43 3.50 -5.67 18.85
C HIS A 43 2.15 -6.31 18.45
N LEU A 44 2.00 -7.63 18.56
CA LEU A 44 0.78 -8.35 18.15
C LEU A 44 -0.51 -7.86 18.83
N GLY A 45 -0.43 -7.21 19.99
CA GLY A 45 -1.57 -6.60 20.68
C GLY A 45 -1.87 -5.14 20.29
N LYS A 46 -1.04 -4.50 19.46
CA LYS A 46 -1.15 -3.07 19.11
C LYS A 46 -1.75 -2.82 17.74
N PHE A 47 -1.86 -3.86 16.90
CA PHE A 47 -2.28 -3.73 15.51
C PHE A 47 -3.31 -4.79 15.14
N LEU A 48 -4.24 -4.41 14.25
CA LEU A 48 -5.09 -5.37 13.56
C LEU A 48 -4.40 -5.77 12.25
N MET A 49 -4.03 -7.05 12.12
CA MET A 49 -3.50 -7.61 10.88
C MET A 49 -4.63 -8.27 10.09
N VAL A 50 -4.82 -7.86 8.83
CA VAL A 50 -5.88 -8.38 7.97
C VAL A 50 -5.27 -9.13 6.80
N ARG A 51 -5.59 -10.42 6.66
CA ARG A 51 -5.21 -11.21 5.48
C ARG A 51 -6.15 -10.86 4.33
N SER A 52 -5.64 -10.16 3.32
CA SER A 52 -6.33 -10.00 2.03
C SER A 52 -5.91 -11.12 1.08
N ALA A 53 -6.83 -11.58 0.23
CA ALA A 53 -6.52 -12.50 -0.87
C ALA A 53 -5.76 -11.82 -2.03
N CYS A 54 -5.57 -10.50 -1.96
CA CYS A 54 -4.86 -9.75 -2.98
C CYS A 54 -3.37 -9.96 -2.85
N LYS A 55 -2.74 -10.49 -3.90
CA LYS A 55 -1.28 -10.55 -3.99
C LYS A 55 -0.73 -9.13 -4.10
N SER A 56 0.25 -8.80 -3.25
CA SER A 56 1.04 -7.58 -3.42
C SER A 56 1.82 -7.69 -4.73
N SER A 57 1.83 -6.62 -5.53
CA SER A 57 2.71 -6.52 -6.71
C SER A 57 4.18 -6.33 -6.29
N GLY A 58 4.44 -6.03 -5.02
CA GLY A 58 5.78 -5.68 -4.51
C GLY A 58 6.29 -4.32 -5.00
N ILE A 59 5.52 -3.64 -5.87
CA ILE A 59 5.86 -2.37 -6.48
C ILE A 59 4.92 -1.31 -5.89
N PRO A 60 5.44 -0.18 -5.39
CA PRO A 60 4.59 0.89 -4.88
C PRO A 60 3.77 1.53 -6.00
N SER A 61 2.73 2.30 -5.62
CA SER A 61 1.96 3.08 -6.58
C SER A 61 2.82 4.15 -7.26
N THR A 62 2.56 4.36 -8.54
CA THR A 62 3.06 5.54 -9.26
C THR A 62 2.50 6.81 -8.62
N VAL A 63 3.35 7.81 -8.43
CA VAL A 63 2.96 9.12 -7.88
C VAL A 63 3.15 10.17 -8.96
N TYR A 64 2.05 10.77 -9.39
CA TYR A 64 2.02 11.84 -10.37
C TYR A 64 1.69 13.18 -9.70
N ASP A 65 2.56 14.16 -9.88
CA ASP A 65 2.36 15.54 -9.48
C ASP A 65 1.48 16.23 -10.53
N TYR A 66 0.21 16.46 -10.17
CA TYR A 66 -0.76 17.05 -11.07
C TYR A 66 -0.49 18.54 -11.35
N ASP A 67 0.17 19.24 -10.43
CA ASP A 67 0.41 20.69 -10.55
C ASP A 67 1.60 20.95 -11.49
N ASN A 68 2.69 20.20 -11.30
CA ASN A 68 3.92 20.35 -12.10
C ASN A 68 4.00 19.38 -13.30
N LYS A 69 2.98 18.54 -13.50
CA LYS A 69 2.87 17.58 -14.61
C LYS A 69 4.06 16.63 -14.73
N ARG A 70 4.55 16.09 -13.59
CA ARG A 70 5.71 15.18 -13.55
C ARG A 70 5.46 13.95 -12.69
N ILE A 71 6.16 12.87 -12.99
CA ILE A 71 6.19 11.69 -12.13
C ILE A 71 7.18 11.93 -10.98
N LEU A 72 6.70 11.81 -9.74
CA LEU A 72 7.54 11.88 -8.54
C LEU A 72 8.09 10.51 -8.13
N ARG A 73 7.35 9.45 -8.45
CA ARG A 73 7.76 8.07 -8.19
C ARG A 73 7.18 7.14 -9.23
N GLU A 74 8.04 6.38 -9.90
CA GLU A 74 7.63 5.29 -10.78
C GLU A 74 7.06 4.12 -9.98
N GLY A 75 6.05 3.46 -10.56
CA GLY A 75 5.34 2.36 -9.92
C GLY A 75 4.61 1.49 -10.94
N GLU A 76 3.51 0.86 -10.52
CA GLU A 76 2.77 -0.08 -11.36
C GLU A 76 2.11 0.55 -12.60
N ILE A 77 1.76 1.84 -12.55
CA ILE A 77 1.22 2.56 -13.71
C ILE A 77 2.40 3.18 -14.48
N PRO A 78 2.66 2.74 -15.72
CA PRO A 78 3.81 3.21 -16.48
C PRO A 78 3.59 4.63 -17.02
N HIS A 79 4.69 5.36 -17.25
CA HIS A 79 4.68 6.72 -17.78
C HIS A 79 3.76 6.92 -18.99
N TRP A 80 3.86 6.04 -19.99
CA TRP A 80 3.07 6.15 -21.22
C TRP A 80 1.55 6.08 -21.00
N ARG A 81 1.08 5.51 -19.88
CA ARG A 81 -0.35 5.49 -19.53
C ARG A 81 -0.85 6.79 -18.91
N ILE A 82 0.06 7.65 -18.45
CA ILE A 82 -0.28 8.90 -17.75
C ILE A 82 -0.29 10.07 -18.73
N PHE A 83 0.60 10.07 -19.72
CA PHE A 83 0.79 11.15 -20.68
C PHE A 83 0.27 10.84 -22.09
N SER A 84 -0.54 9.80 -22.23
CA SER A 84 -1.28 9.47 -23.46
C SER A 84 -2.51 10.34 -23.65
#